data_AF-A0A3M8SN07-F1
#
_entry.id   AF-A0A3M8SN07-F1
#
_cell.length_a   1.000
_cell.length_b   1.000
_cell.length_c   1.000
_cell.angle_alpha   90.00
_cell.angle_beta   90.00
_cell.angle_gamma   90.00
#
_symmetry.space_group_name_H-M   'P 1'
#
loop_
_entity.id
_entity.type
_entity.pdbx_description
1 polymer ?
#
loop_
_entity_poly.entity_id
_entity_poly.type
_entity_poly.pdbx_seq_one_letter_code
_entity_poly.pdbx_strand_id
1 'polypeptide(L)'
;MSASTSFRIASLDRRLDAVAAALPTLLARHPYEEDFWPAFADEVDPIHALAWCASDTRYVDARIESMLGEHGVLRDYAQGLELLETLHD
;
A
#
# COMPACT_ATOMS: atom_id res chain seq x y z
N MET A 1 0.28 27.41 -6.85
CA MET A 1 0.32 25.96 -6.60
C MET A 1 1.46 25.39 -7.43
N SER A 2 2.50 24.88 -6.79
CA SER A 2 3.78 24.54 -7.43
C SER A 2 3.70 23.20 -8.17
N ALA A 3 4.14 23.17 -9.43
CA ALA A 3 4.14 21.99 -10.31
C ALA A 3 4.84 20.76 -9.70
N SER A 4 5.75 20.96 -8.74
CA SER A 4 6.47 19.90 -8.03
C SER A 4 5.57 18.99 -7.18
N THR A 5 4.45 19.50 -6.65
CA THR A 5 3.48 18.68 -5.88
C THR A 5 2.64 17.81 -6.82
N SER A 6 2.17 18.37 -7.94
CA SER A 6 1.36 17.64 -8.92
C SER A 6 2.12 16.51 -9.60
N PHE A 7 3.42 16.69 -9.89
CA PHE A 7 4.26 15.63 -10.44
C PHE A 7 4.49 14.49 -9.45
N ARG A 8 4.66 14.80 -8.16
CA ARG A 8 4.89 13.79 -7.11
C ARG A 8 3.67 12.92 -6.89
N ILE A 9 2.49 13.53 -6.73
CA ILE A 9 1.24 12.79 -6.57
C ILE A 9 1.00 11.90 -7.79
N ALA A 10 1.18 12.41 -9.01
CA ALA A 10 1.06 11.58 -10.22
C ALA A 10 2.07 10.41 -10.28
N SER A 11 3.26 10.56 -9.67
CA SER A 11 4.23 9.47 -9.56
C SER A 11 3.83 8.44 -8.51
N LEU A 12 3.19 8.85 -7.41
CA LEU A 12 2.65 7.93 -6.41
C LEU A 12 1.45 7.18 -7.00
N ASP A 13 0.55 7.88 -7.67
CA ASP A 13 -0.63 7.32 -8.34
C ASP A 13 -0.26 6.21 -9.31
N ARG A 14 0.70 6.47 -10.21
CA ARG A 14 1.13 5.45 -11.18
C ARG A 14 1.64 4.17 -10.51
N ARG A 15 2.32 4.29 -9.36
CA ARG A 15 2.85 3.13 -8.64
C ARG A 15 1.72 2.40 -7.90
N LEU A 16 0.82 3.14 -7.25
CA LEU A 16 -0.35 2.58 -6.59
C LEU A 16 -1.29 1.88 -7.58
N ASP A 17 -1.48 2.43 -8.77
CA ASP A 17 -2.26 1.80 -9.84
C ASP A 17 -1.61 0.49 -10.31
N ALA A 18 -0.27 0.43 -10.35
CA ALA A 18 0.45 -0.80 -10.68
C ALA A 18 0.26 -1.88 -9.60
N VAL A 19 0.32 -1.50 -8.31
CA VAL A 19 0.04 -2.41 -7.19
C VAL A 19 -1.41 -2.90 -7.24
N ALA A 20 -2.38 -2.00 -7.45
CA ALA A 20 -3.78 -2.36 -7.58
C ALA A 20 -4.03 -3.33 -8.75
N ALA A 21 -3.35 -3.15 -9.88
CA ALA A 21 -3.44 -4.08 -11.01
C ALA A 21 -2.80 -5.45 -10.71
N ALA A 22 -1.75 -5.49 -9.88
CA ALA A 22 -1.08 -6.72 -9.48
C ALA A 22 -1.82 -7.47 -8.35
N LEU A 23 -2.61 -6.75 -7.55
CA LEU A 23 -3.26 -7.25 -6.33
C LEU A 23 -4.10 -8.53 -6.53
N PRO A 24 -4.92 -8.70 -7.59
CA PRO A 24 -5.64 -9.96 -7.81
C PRO A 24 -4.71 -11.16 -8.01
N THR A 25 -3.56 -10.94 -8.68
CA THR A 25 -2.56 -11.99 -8.90
C THR A 25 -1.83 -12.31 -7.60
N LEU A 26 -1.54 -11.28 -6.79
CA LEU A 26 -0.88 -11.43 -5.50
C LEU A 26 -1.74 -12.23 -4.52
N LEU A 27 -3.05 -11.91 -4.45
CA LEU A 27 -4.05 -12.68 -3.69
C LEU A 27 -4.18 -14.13 -4.17
N ALA A 28 -4.10 -14.37 -5.49
CA ALA A 28 -4.17 -15.73 -6.03
C ALA A 28 -2.90 -16.56 -5.74
N ARG A 29 -1.73 -15.91 -5.69
CA ARG A 29 -0.44 -16.57 -5.40
C ARG A 29 -0.22 -16.79 -3.91
N HIS A 30 -0.75 -15.91 -3.08
CA HIS A 30 -0.63 -15.93 -1.63
C HIS A 30 -2.04 -15.93 -1.01
N PRO A 31 -2.75 -17.08 -1.03
CA PRO A 31 -4.11 -17.16 -0.51
C PRO A 31 -4.18 -17.10 1.02
N TYR A 32 -3.05 -17.30 1.70
CA TYR A 32 -2.94 -17.20 3.15
C TYR A 32 -2.39 -15.83 3.54
N GLU A 33 -3.00 -15.23 4.56
CA GLU A 33 -2.66 -13.88 5.03
C GLU A 33 -1.20 -13.76 5.46
N GLU A 34 -0.67 -14.81 6.10
CA GLU A 34 0.72 -14.88 6.57
C GLU A 34 1.75 -14.77 5.43
N ASP A 35 1.40 -15.22 4.23
CA ASP A 35 2.23 -15.12 3.03
C ASP A 35 1.91 -13.86 2.21
N PHE A 36 0.64 -13.42 2.25
CA PHE A 36 0.16 -12.28 1.49
C PHE A 36 0.74 -10.96 2.00
N TRP A 37 0.70 -10.72 3.31
CA TRP A 37 1.12 -9.44 3.88
C TRP A 37 2.59 -9.11 3.64
N PRO A 38 3.55 -10.05 3.82
CA PRO A 38 4.94 -9.79 3.47
C PRO A 38 5.14 -9.49 1.98
N ALA A 39 4.49 -10.27 1.11
CA ALA A 39 4.58 -10.05 -0.34
C ALA A 39 3.94 -8.73 -0.79
N PHE A 40 2.86 -8.32 -0.14
CA PHE A 40 2.22 -7.04 -0.39
C PHE A 40 3.08 -5.87 0.14
N ALA A 41 3.66 -5.99 1.33
CA ALA A 41 4.55 -5.00 1.93
C ALA A 41 5.77 -4.72 1.03
N ASP A 42 6.38 -5.75 0.45
CA ASP A 42 7.50 -5.60 -0.50
C ASP A 42 7.16 -4.70 -1.71
N GLU A 43 5.89 -4.66 -2.12
CA GLU A 43 5.41 -3.83 -3.23
C GLU A 43 5.06 -2.39 -2.79
N VAL A 44 4.54 -2.20 -1.56
CA VAL A 44 4.08 -0.88 -1.08
C VAL A 44 5.15 -0.10 -0.30
N ASP A 45 6.07 -0.74 0.41
CA ASP A 45 7.15 -0.08 1.16
C ASP A 45 7.99 0.89 0.30
N PRO A 46 8.39 0.52 -0.94
CA PRO A 46 9.09 1.45 -1.83
C PRO A 46 8.24 2.65 -2.24
N ILE A 47 6.91 2.58 -2.16
CA ILE A 47 5.99 3.69 -2.44
C ILE A 47 5.91 4.61 -1.22
N HIS A 48 5.80 4.04 -0.01
CA HIS A 48 5.88 4.80 1.24
C HIS A 48 7.20 5.55 1.37
N ALA A 49 8.33 4.94 0.98
CA ALA A 49 9.64 5.58 0.99
C ALA A 49 9.76 6.82 0.07
N LEU A 50 8.84 7.01 -0.88
CA LEU A 50 8.79 8.19 -1.74
C LEU A 50 7.89 9.29 -1.19
N ALA A 51 7.07 9.01 -0.18
CA ALA A 51 6.26 10.01 0.47
C ALA A 51 7.18 11.02 1.16
N TRP A 52 7.16 12.27 0.70
CA TRP A 52 8.08 13.29 1.19
C TRP A 52 7.62 13.88 2.52
N CYS A 53 6.31 13.90 2.75
CA CYS A 53 5.71 14.50 3.93
C CYS A 53 4.52 13.68 4.42
N ALA A 54 4.05 13.98 5.63
CA ALA A 54 2.90 13.31 6.24
C ALA A 54 1.62 13.37 5.39
N SER A 55 1.44 14.39 4.56
CA SER A 55 0.31 14.46 3.63
C SER A 55 0.43 13.44 2.49
N ASP A 56 1.63 13.21 1.98
CA ASP A 56 1.88 12.20 0.95
C ASP A 56 1.71 10.79 1.54
N THR A 57 2.19 10.54 2.77
CA THR A 57 2.02 9.26 3.46
C THR A 57 0.54 8.95 3.67
N ARG A 58 -0.23 9.89 4.24
CA ARG A 58 -1.69 9.71 4.42
C ARG A 58 -2.43 9.50 3.09
N TYR A 59 -1.95 10.10 2.01
CA TYR A 59 -2.53 9.90 0.69
C TYR A 59 -2.28 8.47 0.19
N VAL A 60 -1.06 7.96 0.35
CA VAL A 60 -0.69 6.58 0.02
C VAL A 60 -1.49 5.59 0.85
N ASP A 61 -1.57 5.79 2.17
CA ASP A 61 -2.34 4.96 3.09
C ASP A 61 -3.82 4.86 2.66
N ALA A 62 -4.46 6.01 2.41
CA ALA A 62 -5.86 6.06 2.00
C ALA A 62 -6.11 5.36 0.66
N ARG A 63 -5.15 5.41 -0.28
CA ARG A 63 -5.27 4.68 -1.55
C ARG A 63 -5.07 3.17 -1.36
N ILE A 64 -4.14 2.76 -0.50
CA ILE A 64 -3.93 1.36 -0.12
C ILE A 64 -5.17 0.78 0.56
N GLU A 65 -5.76 1.51 1.50
CA GLU A 65 -7.02 1.10 2.13
C GLU A 65 -8.16 0.96 1.11
N SER A 66 -8.27 1.91 0.17
CA SER A 66 -9.28 1.82 -0.89
C SER A 66 -9.10 0.58 -1.77
N MET A 67 -7.88 0.30 -2.25
CA MET A 67 -7.64 -0.86 -3.12
C MET A 67 -7.88 -2.19 -2.36
N LEU A 68 -7.43 -2.29 -1.11
CA LEU A 68 -7.64 -3.49 -0.29
C LEU A 68 -9.13 -3.67 0.05
N GLY A 69 -9.86 -2.57 0.24
CA GLY A 69 -11.31 -2.54 0.44
C GLY A 69 -12.08 -3.08 -0.76
N GLU A 70 -11.68 -2.73 -1.98
CA GLU A 70 -12.28 -3.24 -3.23
C GLU A 70 -12.17 -4.77 -3.37
N HIS A 71 -11.12 -5.35 -2.77
CA HIS A 71 -10.87 -6.80 -2.75
C HIS A 71 -11.36 -7.51 -1.48
N GLY A 72 -11.96 -6.79 -0.53
CA GLY A 72 -12.49 -7.35 0.71
C GLY A 72 -11.44 -7.77 1.74
N VAL A 73 -10.18 -7.34 1.59
CA VAL A 73 -9.04 -7.67 2.47
C VAL A 73 -8.68 -6.55 3.44
N LEU A 74 -9.44 -5.44 3.42
CA LEU A 74 -9.21 -4.27 4.28
C LEU A 74 -9.33 -4.57 5.78
N ARG A 75 -10.21 -5.51 6.16
CA ARG A 75 -10.43 -5.88 7.57
C ARG A 75 -9.15 -6.44 8.21
N ASP A 76 -8.34 -7.12 7.41
CA ASP A 76 -7.14 -7.80 7.85
C ASP A 76 -5.90 -6.89 7.72
N TYR A 77 -5.99 -5.77 6.97
CA TYR A 77 -4.92 -4.77 6.84
C TYR A 77 -4.64 -4.02 8.15
N ALA A 78 -5.69 -3.54 8.84
CA ALA A 78 -5.54 -2.85 10.12
C ALA A 78 -4.92 -3.77 11.18
N GLN A 79 -5.27 -5.06 11.15
CA GLN A 79 -4.71 -6.08 12.02
C GLN A 79 -3.29 -6.49 11.59
N GLY A 80 -3.00 -6.49 10.28
CA GLY A 80 -1.66 -6.76 9.71
C GLY A 80 -0.65 -5.66 10.03
N LEU A 81 -1.07 -4.38 10.02
CA LEU A 81 -0.22 -3.26 10.45
C LEU A 81 0.16 -3.39 11.94
N GLU A 82 -0.79 -3.79 12.79
CA GLU A 82 -0.57 -4.02 14.22
C GLU A 82 0.43 -5.17 14.48
N LEU A 83 0.42 -6.21 13.63
CA LEU A 83 1.37 -7.32 13.67
C LEU A 83 2.78 -6.93 13.19
N LEU A 84 2.89 -6.06 12.17
CA LEU A 84 4.17 -5.54 11.69
C LEU A 84 4.85 -4.60 12.68
N GLU A 85 4.07 -3.79 13.43
CA GLU A 85 4.61 -2.99 14.54
C GLU A 85 5.09 -3.87 15.72
N THR A 86 4.49 -5.03 15.93
CA THR A 86 4.86 -5.96 17.02
C THR A 86 6.11 -6.79 16.70
N LEU A 87 6.49 -6.94 15.43
CA LEU A 87 7.67 -7.69 14.99
C LEU A 87 8.97 -6.84 14.96
N HIS A 88 8.90 -5.56 15.35
CA HIS A 88 10.04 -4.64 15.38
C HIS A 88 10.59 -4.34 16.80
N ASP A 89 10.27 -5.18 17.79
CA ASP A 89 10.86 -5.16 19.15
C ASP A 89 11.76 -6.38 19.40
#